data_AF-A0A353LRX4-F1
#
_entry.id   AF-A0A353LRX4-F1
#
_cell.length_a   1.000
_cell.length_b   1.000
_cell.length_c   1.000
_cell.angle_alpha   90.00
_cell.angle_beta   90.00
_cell.angle_gamma   90.00
#
_symmetry.space_group_name_H-M   'P 1'
#
loop_
_entity.id
_entity.type
_entity.pdbx_description
1 polymer ?
#
loop_
_entity_poly.entity_id
_entity_poly.type
_entity_poly.pdbx_seq_one_letter_code
_entity_poly.pdbx_strand_id
1 'polypeptide(L)'
;MRRVSLAVLAAGLFAFASPVFADSCPTMIEEVEAALASTELPEEAQAKVEALLEEGTKLEEQGENDKCVEVLSQAQEVLGM
;
A
#
# COMPACT_ATOMS: atom_id res chain seq x y z
N MET A 1 47.21 -6.03 -36.84
CA MET A 1 46.32 -7.14 -36.45
C MET A 1 45.64 -6.73 -35.16
N ARG A 2 44.44 -6.13 -35.20
CA ARG A 2 43.11 -6.77 -35.31
C ARG A 2 42.49 -6.95 -33.91
N ARG A 3 41.76 -5.91 -33.50
CA ARG A 3 40.47 -5.94 -32.76
C ARG A 3 40.44 -6.69 -31.42
N VAL A 4 40.64 -5.93 -30.35
CA VAL A 4 39.89 -6.11 -29.10
C VAL A 4 39.34 -4.72 -28.76
N SER A 5 38.39 -4.21 -29.55
CA SER A 5 36.94 -4.36 -29.37
C SER A 5 36.49 -3.88 -27.99
N LEU A 6 35.86 -2.70 -28.00
CA LEU A 6 34.92 -2.19 -27.01
C LEU A 6 34.30 -3.31 -26.17
N ALA A 7 34.56 -3.31 -24.87
CA ALA A 7 33.65 -3.90 -23.88
C ALA A 7 33.89 -3.21 -22.54
N VAL A 8 33.54 -1.91 -22.50
CA VAL A 8 33.09 -1.27 -21.25
C VAL A 8 31.85 -2.05 -20.82
N LEU A 9 32.01 -3.09 -20.01
CA LEU A 9 30.89 -3.69 -19.28
C LEU A 9 30.80 -3.01 -17.92
N ALA A 10 30.50 -1.72 -17.99
CA ALA A 10 29.85 -0.99 -16.92
C ALA A 10 28.43 -1.55 -16.72
N ALA A 11 27.92 -1.35 -15.51
CA ALA A 11 26.50 -1.38 -15.16
C ALA A 11 25.83 -2.77 -15.13
N GLY A 12 25.99 -3.45 -14.00
CA GLY A 12 24.99 -4.35 -13.44
C GLY A 12 24.47 -3.85 -12.09
N LEU A 13 24.49 -2.53 -11.85
CA LEU A 13 23.71 -1.88 -10.80
C LEU A 13 22.48 -1.32 -11.51
N PHE A 14 21.31 -1.92 -11.33
CA PHE A 14 19.98 -1.27 -11.27
C PHE A 14 18.90 -2.36 -11.35
N ALA A 15 18.45 -2.81 -10.18
CA ALA A 15 17.08 -3.25 -9.99
C ALA A 15 16.58 -2.72 -8.64
N PHE A 16 16.78 -1.42 -8.42
CA PHE A 16 15.92 -0.67 -7.51
C PHE A 16 14.66 -0.31 -8.29
N ALA A 17 13.68 -1.19 -8.23
CA ALA A 17 12.29 -0.83 -8.45
C ALA A 17 11.53 -1.43 -7.26
N SER A 18 11.57 -0.73 -6.14
CA SER A 18 10.73 -1.03 -4.98
C SER A 18 9.28 -0.67 -5.32
N PRO A 19 8.35 -1.62 -5.36
CA PRO A 19 6.94 -1.30 -5.25
C PRO A 19 6.55 -1.34 -3.77
N VAL A 20 7.32 -0.69 -2.88
CA VAL A 20 7.09 -0.81 -1.42
C VAL A 20 5.70 -0.32 -1.02
N PHE A 21 5.10 0.59 -1.79
CA PHE A 21 3.76 1.10 -1.50
C PHE A 21 2.62 0.23 -2.08
N ALA A 22 2.86 -0.55 -3.13
CA ALA A 22 1.82 -1.38 -3.73
C ALA A 22 1.56 -2.64 -2.88
N ASP A 23 2.60 -3.20 -2.26
CA ASP A 23 2.49 -4.32 -1.31
C ASP A 23 2.00 -3.90 0.08
N SER A 24 1.79 -2.59 0.34
CA SER A 24 1.36 -2.11 1.67
C SER A 24 -0.14 -2.23 1.90
N CYS A 25 -0.95 -2.38 0.85
CA CYS A 25 -2.41 -2.43 0.98
C CYS A 25 -2.91 -3.60 1.83
N PRO A 26 -2.48 -4.85 1.60
CA PRO A 26 -2.87 -5.98 2.44
C PRO A 26 -2.53 -5.74 3.92
N THR A 27 -1.36 -5.18 4.22
CA THR A 27 -0.96 -4.86 5.59
C THR A 27 -1.80 -3.75 6.21
N MET A 28 -2.15 -2.72 5.45
CA MET A 28 -3.00 -1.62 5.93
C MET A 28 -4.44 -2.09 6.21
N ILE A 29 -4.97 -3.02 5.41
CA ILE A 29 -6.28 -3.65 5.66
C ILE A 29 -6.27 -4.34 7.02
N GLU A 30 -5.27 -5.20 7.27
CA GLU A 30 -5.13 -5.91 8.55
C GLU A 30 -4.96 -4.95 9.74
N GLU A 31 -4.18 -3.87 9.57
CA GLU A 31 -3.99 -2.84 10.59
C GLU A 31 -5.28 -2.09 10.92
N VAL A 32 -6.03 -1.67 9.90
CA VAL A 32 -7.31 -0.96 10.07
C VAL A 32 -8.35 -1.89 10.69
N GLU A 33 -8.43 -3.16 10.29
CA GLU A 33 -9.31 -4.17 10.91
C GLU A 33 -9.00 -4.35 12.40
N ALA A 34 -7.72 -4.52 12.74
CA ALA A 34 -7.29 -4.70 14.12
C ALA A 34 -7.56 -3.45 14.97
N ALA A 35 -7.30 -2.26 14.41
CA ALA A 35 -7.55 -1.00 15.09
C ALA A 35 -9.05 -0.75 15.29
N LEU A 36 -9.87 -1.02 14.27
CA LEU A 36 -11.32 -0.89 14.36
C LEU A 36 -11.92 -1.83 15.42
N ALA A 37 -11.42 -3.06 15.52
CA ALA A 37 -11.87 -4.02 16.53
C ALA A 37 -11.42 -3.69 17.97
N SER A 38 -10.38 -2.88 18.12
CA SER A 38 -9.79 -2.54 19.43
C SER A 38 -10.06 -1.13 19.91
N THR A 39 -10.45 -0.21 19.01
CA THR A 39 -10.70 1.20 19.30
C THR A 39 -12.19 1.45 19.50
N GLU A 40 -12.57 1.97 20.67
CA GLU A 40 -13.92 2.49 20.87
C GLU A 40 -14.08 3.84 20.15
N LEU A 41 -14.81 3.81 19.03
CA LEU A 41 -15.18 4.98 18.24
C LEU A 41 -16.68 5.28 18.39
N PRO A 42 -17.11 6.55 18.23
CA PRO A 42 -18.52 6.87 18.02
C PRO A 42 -19.08 6.09 16.81
N GLU A 43 -20.36 5.69 16.86
CA GLU A 43 -21.01 4.89 15.79
C GLU A 43 -20.79 5.48 14.37
N GLU A 44 -20.86 6.81 14.24
CA GLU A 44 -20.64 7.51 12.96
C GLU A 44 -19.19 7.35 12.45
N ALA A 45 -18.21 7.41 13.34
CA ALA A 45 -16.80 7.21 12.99
C ALA A 45 -16.50 5.74 12.69
N GLN A 46 -17.08 4.82 13.45
CA GLN A 46 -16.96 3.39 13.20
C GLN A 46 -17.51 3.03 11.81
N ALA A 47 -18.74 3.46 11.49
CA ALA A 47 -19.34 3.22 10.19
C ALA A 47 -18.52 3.83 9.03
N LYS A 48 -17.88 4.98 9.25
CA LYS A 48 -16.98 5.59 8.28
C LYS A 48 -15.73 4.74 8.04
N VAL A 49 -15.10 4.23 9.11
CA VAL A 49 -13.93 3.35 9.01
C VAL A 49 -14.30 2.03 8.32
N GLU A 50 -15.43 1.43 8.66
CA GLU A 50 -15.94 0.21 8.01
C GLU A 50 -16.16 0.40 6.51
N ALA A 51 -16.76 1.53 6.10
CA ALA A 51 -16.96 1.83 4.69
C ALA A 51 -15.65 2.05 3.92
N LEU A 52 -14.68 2.74 4.53
CA LEU A 52 -13.35 2.94 3.94
C LEU A 52 -12.59 1.62 3.86
N LEU A 53 -12.70 0.75 4.86
CA LEU A 53 -12.09 -0.57 4.86
C LEU A 53 -12.67 -1.45 3.74
N GLU A 54 -14.00 -1.49 3.59
CA GLU A 54 -14.67 -2.23 2.50
C GLU A 54 -14.22 -1.72 1.13
N GLU A 55 -14.13 -0.39 0.94
CA GLU A 55 -13.64 0.21 -0.29
C GLU A 55 -12.17 -0.13 -0.55
N GLY A 56 -11.32 -0.05 0.48
CA GLY A 56 -9.90 -0.41 0.40
C GLY A 56 -9.67 -1.86 -0.02
N THR A 57 -10.38 -2.81 0.61
CA THR A 57 -10.34 -4.24 0.25
C THR A 57 -10.76 -4.46 -1.19
N LYS A 58 -11.84 -3.80 -1.63
CA LYS A 58 -12.33 -3.89 -3.01
C LYS A 58 -11.34 -3.31 -4.03
N LEU A 59 -10.57 -2.29 -3.66
CA LEU A 59 -9.54 -1.68 -4.50
C LEU A 59 -8.30 -2.59 -4.59
N GLU A 60 -7.91 -3.25 -3.50
CA GLU A 60 -6.86 -4.27 -3.47
C GLU A 60 -7.21 -5.44 -4.42
N GLU A 61 -8.45 -5.96 -4.35
CA GLU A 61 -8.94 -7.03 -5.23
C GLU A 61 -8.91 -6.64 -6.72
N GLN A 62 -9.02 -5.34 -7.03
CA GLN A 62 -8.93 -4.80 -8.38
C GLN A 62 -7.50 -4.48 -8.83
N GLY A 63 -6.52 -4.62 -7.93
CA GLY A 63 -5.13 -4.22 -8.16
C GLY A 63 -4.92 -2.71 -8.20
N GLU A 64 -5.89 -1.91 -7.74
CA GLU A 64 -5.81 -0.45 -7.64
C GLU A 64 -5.08 -0.02 -6.36
N ASN A 65 -3.83 -0.48 -6.20
CA ASN A 65 -3.06 -0.35 -4.96
C ASN A 65 -2.90 1.10 -4.49
N ASP A 66 -2.63 2.06 -5.39
CA ASP A 66 -2.46 3.47 -5.01
C ASP A 66 -3.73 4.06 -4.38
N LYS A 67 -4.90 3.71 -4.94
CA LYS A 67 -6.19 4.16 -4.40
C LYS A 67 -6.52 3.46 -3.09
N CYS A 68 -6.21 2.18 -2.99
CA CYS A 68 -6.38 1.43 -1.75
C CYS A 68 -5.56 2.06 -0.62
N VAL A 69 -4.30 2.45 -0.86
CA VAL A 69 -3.47 3.15 0.14
C VAL A 69 -4.10 4.50 0.52
N GLU A 70 -4.59 5.28 -0.44
CA GLU A 70 -5.25 6.57 -0.18
C GLU A 70 -6.50 6.41 0.69
N VAL A 71 -7.34 5.41 0.40
CA VAL A 71 -8.57 5.12 1.14
C VAL A 71 -8.25 4.62 2.55
N LEU A 72 -7.32 3.69 2.69
CA LEU A 72 -6.95 3.13 4.00
C LEU A 72 -6.19 4.13 4.87
N SER A 73 -5.45 5.07 4.28
CA SER A 73 -4.86 6.20 5.01
C SER A 73 -5.94 7.08 5.64
N GLN A 74 -7.06 7.32 4.95
CA GLN A 74 -8.19 8.05 5.54
C GLN A 74 -8.85 7.26 6.67
N ALA A 75 -8.90 5.93 6.58
CA ALA A 75 -9.41 5.09 7.66
C ALA A 75 -8.52 5.19 8.91
N GLN A 76 -7.20 5.13 8.71
CA GLN A 76 -6.20 5.32 9.76
C GLN A 76 -6.31 6.70 10.43
N GLU A 77 -6.53 7.78 9.67
CA GLU A 77 -6.76 9.12 10.22
C GLU A 77 -8.00 9.18 11.13
N VAL A 78 -9.10 8.52 10.75
CA VAL A 78 -10.32 8.46 11.56
C VAL A 78 -10.10 7.62 12.83
N LEU A 79 -9.28 6.57 12.75
CA LEU A 79 -8.84 5.76 13.89
C LEU A 79 -7.83 6.48 14.79
N GLY A 80 -7.22 7.58 14.31
CA GLY A 80 -6.21 8.35 15.05
C GLY A 80 -4.82 7.70 15.06
N MET A 81 -4.50 6.95 14.00
CA MET A 81 -3.19 6.32 13.79
C MET A 81 -2.19 7.26 13.12
#